data_AF-A0A9D2D8M4-F1
#
_entry.id   AF-A0A9D2D8M4-F1
#
_cell.length_a   1.000
_cell.length_b   1.000
_cell.length_c   1.000
_cell.angle_alpha   90.00
_cell.angle_beta   90.00
_cell.angle_gamma   90.00
#
_symmetry.space_group_name_H-M   'P 1'
#
loop_
_entity.id
_entity.type
_entity.pdbx_description
1 polymer ?
#
loop_
_entity_poly.entity_id
_entity_poly.type
_entity_poly.pdbx_seq_one_letter_code
_entity_poly.pdbx_strand_id
1 'polypeptide(L)'
;MKKYRIAAAALALGLVMGGCSKDDENAVAYLDGHAVSLEEYGQYAYDSISLVSAQYSRDYDADPNADDFWTTSYDGKTPMDALKEQADEKMLAQKGMQVIALDLDLVTEEEISWQGQLDAMERENEARLEKLESGGVVYGPEQLTQSQFLSYWQSALDQQVEDYFYQNAQPEEADLKDYYEQHREELDSRNFTAEVDFYYWPQEQSTTDAQSILAQILAQGAQGSEAAAELSQSTGLQASYRHEAINTRKMGKEDQAYTQVVELVRNAEDGQLAGCLYAEGMEVWVVPVSRQNESIGTFEEAEEEIEDLWRTEEAARLIDERLSDIEITTTDVYDRLTIDQLRP
;
A
#
# COMPACT_ATOMS: atom_id res chain seq x y z
N MET A 1 3.07 -10.71 -15.68
CA MET A 1 3.14 -9.60 -16.64
C MET A 1 1.93 -9.69 -17.57
N LYS A 2 0.80 -9.07 -17.18
CA LYS A 2 -0.33 -8.83 -18.08
C LYS A 2 0.19 -7.88 -19.17
N LYS A 3 0.08 -8.25 -20.45
CA LYS A 3 0.52 -7.41 -21.57
C LYS A 3 -0.61 -6.43 -21.89
N TYR A 4 -0.46 -5.17 -21.50
CA TYR A 4 -1.41 -4.13 -21.89
C TYR A 4 -1.35 -3.90 -23.40
N ARG A 5 -2.49 -3.56 -23.99
CA ARG A 5 -2.62 -3.26 -25.43
C ARG A 5 -2.19 -1.82 -25.68
N ILE A 6 -0.88 -1.58 -25.74
CA ILE A 6 -0.36 -0.29 -26.23
C ILE A 6 -0.53 -0.28 -27.75
N ALA A 7 -1.48 0.51 -28.24
CA ALA A 7 -1.70 0.70 -29.67
C ALA A 7 -1.06 2.02 -30.11
N ALA A 8 0.00 1.96 -30.92
CA ALA A 8 0.47 3.11 -31.68
C ALA A 8 -0.49 3.32 -32.87
N ALA A 9 -1.42 4.26 -32.77
CA ALA A 9 -2.39 4.55 -33.82
C ALA A 9 -2.45 6.05 -34.15
N ALA A 10 -2.38 6.35 -35.45
CA ALA A 10 -2.57 7.68 -35.99
C ALA A 10 -4.00 8.17 -35.72
N LEU A 11 -4.09 9.33 -35.05
CA LEU A 11 -5.30 10.10 -34.71
C LEU A 11 -6.48 9.89 -35.69
N ALA A 12 -7.52 9.21 -35.22
CA ALA A 12 -8.87 9.41 -35.69
C ALA A 12 -9.64 10.11 -34.57
N LEU A 13 -9.73 11.45 -34.64
CA LEU A 13 -10.49 12.28 -33.72
C LEU A 13 -11.95 11.80 -33.66
N GLY A 14 -12.31 11.11 -32.58
CA GLY A 14 -13.67 11.04 -32.09
C GLY A 14 -13.99 12.38 -31.42
N LEU A 15 -14.79 13.19 -32.08
CA LEU A 15 -15.19 14.53 -31.62
C LEU A 15 -16.02 14.45 -30.32
N VAL A 16 -15.38 14.65 -29.17
CA VAL A 16 -16.04 15.21 -27.99
C VAL A 16 -15.56 16.65 -27.88
N MET A 17 -16.47 17.60 -28.10
CA MET A 17 -16.17 19.02 -28.00
C MET A 17 -16.00 19.43 -26.52
N GLY A 18 -14.81 19.17 -25.96
CA GLY A 18 -14.24 19.90 -24.83
C GLY A 18 -13.20 20.87 -25.36
N GLY A 19 -13.16 22.12 -24.88
CA GLY A 19 -12.18 23.09 -25.34
C GLY A 19 -10.75 22.61 -25.03
N CYS A 20 -9.82 22.76 -25.98
CA CYS A 20 -8.40 22.45 -25.77
C CYS A 20 -7.92 23.08 -24.46
N SER A 21 -7.70 22.26 -23.45
CA SER A 21 -7.02 22.66 -22.23
C SER A 21 -5.52 22.74 -22.52
N LYS A 22 -4.75 23.41 -21.66
CA LYS A 22 -3.28 23.40 -21.79
C LYS A 22 -2.70 21.99 -21.66
N ASP A 23 -3.41 21.09 -20.97
CA ASP A 23 -3.00 19.70 -20.78
C ASP A 23 -2.99 18.93 -22.11
N ASP A 24 -3.86 19.29 -23.07
CA ASP A 24 -3.88 18.68 -24.40
C ASP A 24 -2.67 19.06 -25.28
N GLU A 25 -2.11 20.26 -25.12
CA GLU A 25 -1.00 20.72 -25.98
C GLU A 25 0.32 19.98 -25.68
N ASN A 26 0.50 19.52 -24.44
CA ASN A 26 1.68 18.79 -23.98
C ASN A 26 1.36 17.36 -23.51
N ALA A 27 0.21 16.80 -23.89
CA ALA A 27 -0.19 15.46 -23.49
C ALA A 27 0.84 14.42 -23.92
N VAL A 28 1.29 13.61 -22.98
CA VAL A 28 2.18 12.46 -23.20
C VAL A 28 1.35 11.24 -23.60
N ALA A 29 0.20 11.05 -22.97
CA ALA A 29 -0.71 9.95 -23.24
C ALA A 29 -2.16 10.36 -22.98
N TYR A 30 -3.08 9.49 -23.39
CA TYR A 30 -4.50 9.55 -23.08
C TYR A 30 -4.94 8.19 -22.52
N LEU A 31 -5.71 8.20 -21.43
CA LEU A 31 -6.41 7.03 -20.89
C LEU A 31 -7.89 7.20 -21.16
N ASP A 32 -8.48 6.35 -22.00
CA ASP A 32 -9.88 6.45 -22.46
C ASP A 32 -10.27 7.85 -22.97
N GLY A 33 -9.29 8.58 -23.53
CA GLY A 33 -9.48 9.94 -24.05
C GLY A 33 -9.20 11.06 -23.06
N HIS A 34 -8.87 10.76 -21.80
CA HIS A 34 -8.47 11.75 -20.80
C HIS A 34 -6.96 11.98 -20.83
N ALA A 35 -6.55 13.24 -21.00
CA ALA A 35 -5.15 13.62 -21.18
C ALA A 35 -4.29 13.38 -19.91
N VAL A 36 -3.04 12.99 -20.14
CA VAL A 36 -1.96 12.99 -19.15
C VAL A 36 -0.89 13.96 -19.63
N SER A 37 -0.70 15.06 -18.91
CA SER A 37 0.30 16.08 -19.26
C SER A 37 1.73 15.56 -19.06
N LEU A 38 2.72 16.27 -19.60
CA LEU A 38 4.13 15.95 -19.36
C LEU A 38 4.51 16.04 -17.87
N GLU A 39 3.98 17.05 -17.19
CA GLU A 39 4.20 17.29 -15.77
C GLU A 39 3.62 16.15 -14.92
N GLU A 40 2.39 15.73 -15.22
CA GLU A 40 1.74 14.60 -14.56
C GLU A 40 2.49 13.29 -14.82
N TYR A 41 2.87 13.03 -16.07
CA TYR A 41 3.65 11.84 -16.42
C TYR A 41 5.04 11.82 -15.72
N GLY A 42 5.66 12.99 -15.59
CA GLY A 42 6.91 13.17 -14.83
C GLY A 42 6.77 12.74 -13.36
N GLN A 43 5.62 13.02 -12.74
CA GLN A 43 5.33 12.59 -11.37
C GLN A 43 5.30 11.06 -11.24
N TYR A 44 4.75 10.33 -12.21
CA TYR A 44 4.75 8.87 -12.22
C TYR A 44 6.16 8.29 -12.41
N ALA A 45 6.97 8.93 -13.24
CA ALA A 45 8.34 8.51 -13.52
C ALA A 45 9.31 8.77 -12.36
N TYR A 46 9.09 9.83 -11.57
CA TYR A 46 10.07 10.38 -10.63
C TYR A 46 10.71 9.34 -9.69
N ASP A 47 9.90 8.60 -8.94
CA ASP A 47 10.42 7.59 -7.99
C ASP A 47 11.09 6.41 -8.71
N SER A 48 10.69 6.14 -9.95
CA SER A 48 11.25 5.06 -10.76
C SER A 48 12.62 5.38 -11.34
N ILE A 49 13.01 6.66 -11.45
CA ILE A 49 14.34 7.05 -11.92
C ILE A 49 15.44 6.41 -11.06
N SER A 50 15.30 6.52 -9.73
CA SER A 50 16.27 5.96 -8.77
C SER A 50 16.25 4.44 -8.76
N LEU A 51 15.06 3.82 -8.87
CA LEU A 51 14.90 2.37 -8.90
C LEU A 51 15.54 1.75 -10.13
N VAL A 52 15.27 2.31 -11.32
CA VAL A 52 15.85 1.87 -12.59
C VAL A 52 17.37 2.06 -12.58
N SER A 53 17.85 3.21 -12.10
CA SER A 53 19.29 3.48 -11.97
C SER A 53 19.98 2.42 -11.11
N ALA A 54 19.41 2.12 -9.93
CA ALA A 54 19.94 1.11 -9.03
C ALA A 54 19.84 -0.31 -9.59
N GLN A 55 18.77 -0.64 -10.31
CA GLN A 55 18.60 -1.93 -10.97
C GLN A 55 19.68 -2.16 -12.03
N TYR A 56 19.86 -1.22 -12.96
CA TYR A 56 20.84 -1.39 -14.04
C TYR A 56 22.27 -1.37 -13.54
N SER A 57 22.56 -0.60 -12.48
CA SER A 57 23.86 -0.67 -11.82
C SER A 57 24.12 -2.05 -11.20
N ARG A 58 23.13 -2.68 -10.56
CA ARG A 58 23.29 -4.03 -9.97
C ARG A 58 23.36 -5.14 -11.02
N ASP A 59 22.50 -5.07 -12.04
CA ASP A 59 22.30 -6.18 -12.98
C ASP A 59 23.34 -6.15 -14.12
N TYR A 60 23.83 -4.97 -14.49
CA TYR A 60 24.72 -4.77 -15.64
C TYR A 60 26.02 -4.00 -15.32
N ASP A 61 26.28 -3.64 -14.07
CA ASP A 61 27.42 -2.79 -13.66
C ASP A 61 27.46 -1.45 -14.41
N ALA A 62 26.29 -0.95 -14.81
CA ALA A 62 26.14 0.33 -15.50
C ALA A 62 26.39 1.50 -14.54
N ASP A 63 27.13 2.53 -14.99
CA ASP A 63 27.31 3.78 -14.25
C ASP A 63 26.09 4.70 -14.48
N PRO A 64 25.26 4.96 -13.46
CA PRO A 64 24.10 5.84 -13.60
C PRO A 64 24.44 7.30 -13.92
N ASN A 65 25.71 7.70 -13.77
CA ASN A 65 26.19 9.04 -14.06
C ASN A 65 26.75 9.19 -15.48
N ALA A 66 26.83 8.11 -16.25
CA ALA A 66 27.27 8.20 -17.63
C ALA A 66 26.25 8.99 -18.49
N ASP A 67 26.73 9.87 -19.36
CA ASP A 67 25.89 10.72 -20.22
C ASP A 67 24.96 9.90 -21.12
N ASP A 68 25.38 8.70 -21.53
CA ASP A 68 24.64 7.79 -22.39
C ASP A 68 23.88 6.71 -21.61
N PHE A 69 23.87 6.75 -20.27
CA PHE A 69 23.24 5.74 -19.41
C PHE A 69 21.81 5.41 -19.86
N TRP A 70 20.96 6.43 -20.01
CA TRP A 70 19.54 6.28 -20.35
C TRP A 70 19.28 5.75 -21.76
N THR A 71 20.26 5.88 -22.65
CA THR A 71 20.15 5.50 -24.07
C THR A 71 20.91 4.22 -24.41
N THR A 72 21.76 3.75 -23.50
CA THR A 72 22.58 2.55 -23.71
C THR A 72 21.69 1.33 -23.59
N SER A 73 21.76 0.45 -24.59
CA SER A 73 20.99 -0.79 -24.60
C SER A 73 21.73 -1.89 -23.84
N TYR A 74 21.03 -2.52 -22.91
CA TYR A 74 21.45 -3.71 -22.18
C TYR A 74 20.45 -4.81 -22.53
N ASP A 75 20.92 -5.88 -23.17
CA ASP A 75 20.07 -6.98 -23.66
C ASP A 75 18.86 -6.53 -24.51
N GLY A 76 19.05 -5.48 -25.31
CA GLY A 76 18.04 -4.97 -26.24
C GLY A 76 17.07 -3.97 -25.62
N LYS A 77 17.24 -3.57 -24.36
CA LYS A 77 16.40 -2.59 -23.66
C LYS A 77 17.25 -1.49 -23.02
N THR A 78 16.79 -0.24 -23.08
CA THR A 78 17.47 0.88 -22.44
C THR A 78 16.89 1.15 -21.04
N PRO A 79 17.63 1.80 -20.13
CA PRO A 79 17.06 2.28 -18.88
C PRO A 79 15.87 3.23 -19.11
N MET A 80 15.85 4.00 -20.21
CA MET A 80 14.69 4.82 -20.57
C MET A 80 13.45 3.97 -20.88
N ASP A 81 13.60 2.88 -21.62
CA ASP A 81 12.48 1.96 -21.90
C ASP A 81 11.94 1.35 -20.59
N ALA A 82 12.84 0.97 -19.68
CA ALA A 82 12.43 0.45 -18.37
C ALA A 82 11.74 1.52 -17.50
N LEU A 83 12.20 2.76 -17.53
CA LEU A 83 11.57 3.87 -16.83
C LEU A 83 10.17 4.16 -17.37
N LYS A 84 10.02 4.19 -18.70
CA LYS A 84 8.74 4.36 -19.37
C LYS A 84 7.75 3.27 -18.98
N GLU A 85 8.15 1.99 -19.05
CA GLU A 85 7.26 0.90 -18.64
C GLU A 85 6.79 1.03 -17.18
N GLN A 86 7.68 1.40 -16.25
CA GLN A 86 7.27 1.61 -14.85
C GLN A 86 6.38 2.85 -14.67
N ALA A 87 6.64 3.91 -15.42
CA ALA A 87 5.81 5.12 -15.39
C ALA A 87 4.42 4.84 -16.00
N ASP A 88 4.34 4.03 -17.07
CA ASP A 88 3.08 3.60 -17.69
C ASP A 88 2.25 2.75 -16.73
N GLU A 89 2.88 1.82 -15.99
CA GLU A 89 2.19 1.02 -14.97
C GLU A 89 1.62 1.90 -13.84
N LYS A 90 2.38 2.89 -13.37
CA LYS A 90 1.94 3.85 -12.34
C LYS A 90 0.86 4.80 -12.86
N MET A 91 1.00 5.28 -14.09
CA MET A 91 0.02 6.11 -14.77
C MET A 91 -1.31 5.35 -14.88
N LEU A 92 -1.28 4.10 -15.36
CA LEU A 92 -2.48 3.27 -15.43
C LEU A 92 -3.13 3.08 -14.06
N ALA A 93 -2.34 2.78 -13.03
CA ALA A 93 -2.88 2.60 -11.68
C ALA A 93 -3.54 3.89 -11.13
N GLN A 94 -2.84 5.03 -11.22
CA GLN A 94 -3.31 6.27 -10.60
C GLN A 94 -4.31 7.03 -11.48
N LYS A 95 -3.93 7.38 -12.70
CA LYS A 95 -4.83 8.06 -13.65
C LYS A 95 -5.99 7.17 -14.04
N GLY A 96 -5.79 5.87 -14.18
CA GLY A 96 -6.89 4.94 -14.48
C GLY A 96 -7.93 4.90 -13.36
N MET A 97 -7.51 4.93 -12.09
CA MET A 97 -8.46 5.07 -10.98
C MET A 97 -9.22 6.41 -11.04
N GLN A 98 -8.56 7.50 -11.43
CA GLN A 98 -9.22 8.79 -11.61
C GLN A 98 -10.25 8.77 -12.74
N VAL A 99 -9.95 8.10 -13.84
CA VAL A 99 -10.90 7.88 -14.96
C VAL A 99 -12.09 7.03 -14.49
N ILE A 100 -11.85 5.95 -13.73
CA ILE A 100 -12.93 5.15 -13.14
C ILE A 100 -13.80 6.01 -12.21
N ALA A 101 -13.20 6.82 -11.35
CA ALA A 101 -13.93 7.70 -10.46
C ALA A 101 -14.78 8.73 -11.21
N LEU A 102 -14.27 9.25 -12.34
CA LEU A 102 -15.01 10.13 -13.22
C LEU A 102 -16.21 9.42 -13.85
N ASP A 103 -16.03 8.20 -14.38
CA ASP A 103 -17.10 7.37 -14.95
C ASP A 103 -18.21 7.03 -13.95
N LEU A 104 -17.87 7.02 -12.67
CA LEU A 104 -18.78 6.79 -11.54
C LEU A 104 -19.42 8.09 -11.00
N ASP A 105 -19.17 9.23 -11.63
CA ASP A 105 -19.60 10.57 -11.21
C ASP A 105 -19.11 10.95 -9.78
N LEU A 106 -17.98 10.39 -9.31
CA LEU A 106 -17.38 10.70 -8.00
C LEU A 106 -16.51 11.97 -8.03
N VAL A 107 -15.99 12.30 -9.21
CA VAL A 107 -15.15 13.49 -9.48
C VAL A 107 -15.50 14.06 -10.84
N THR A 108 -14.98 15.26 -11.13
CA THR A 108 -15.15 15.94 -12.41
C THR A 108 -13.87 15.92 -13.25
N GLU A 109 -14.01 16.19 -14.56
CA GLU A 109 -12.87 16.34 -15.49
C GLU A 109 -11.84 17.38 -15.01
N GLU A 110 -12.32 18.46 -14.40
CA GLU A 110 -11.45 19.50 -13.86
C GLU A 110 -10.62 18.96 -12.69
N GLU A 111 -11.22 18.19 -11.78
CA GLU A 111 -10.54 17.64 -10.60
C GLU A 111 -9.47 16.60 -10.93
N ILE A 112 -9.63 15.84 -12.01
CA ILE A 112 -8.64 14.85 -12.44
C ILE A 112 -7.57 15.45 -13.37
N SER A 113 -7.71 16.71 -13.78
CA SER A 113 -6.70 17.41 -14.58
C SER A 113 -5.48 17.79 -13.74
N TRP A 114 -4.31 17.94 -14.36
CA TRP A 114 -3.10 18.34 -13.66
C TRP A 114 -3.27 19.69 -12.96
N GLN A 115 -3.83 20.67 -13.68
CA GLN A 115 -4.07 22.00 -13.10
C GLN A 115 -5.10 21.96 -11.98
N GLY A 116 -6.18 21.18 -12.11
CA GLY A 116 -7.20 21.09 -11.07
C GLY A 116 -6.68 20.44 -9.78
N GLN A 117 -5.76 19.47 -9.88
CA GLN A 117 -5.06 18.91 -8.72
C GLN A 117 -4.19 19.98 -8.02
N LEU A 118 -3.47 20.81 -8.78
CA LEU A 118 -2.68 21.92 -8.21
C LEU A 118 -3.58 22.97 -7.54
N ASP A 119 -4.70 23.34 -8.18
CA ASP A 119 -5.66 24.29 -7.63
C ASP A 119 -6.34 23.72 -6.36
N ALA A 120 -6.57 22.41 -6.30
CA ALA A 120 -7.08 21.73 -5.11
C ALA A 120 -6.04 21.73 -3.97
N MET A 121 -4.75 21.55 -4.28
CA MET A 121 -3.66 21.66 -3.31
C MET A 121 -3.59 23.07 -2.71
N GLU A 122 -3.66 24.11 -3.54
CA GLU A 122 -3.63 25.49 -3.08
C GLU A 122 -4.80 25.78 -2.12
N ARG A 123 -6.01 25.37 -2.48
CA ARG A 123 -7.20 25.50 -1.61
C ARG A 123 -7.06 24.76 -0.29
N GLU A 124 -6.52 23.54 -0.30
CA GLU A 124 -6.27 22.77 0.94
C GLU A 124 -5.24 23.46 1.84
N ASN A 125 -4.17 24.01 1.26
CA ASN A 125 -3.16 24.76 2.00
C ASN A 125 -3.70 26.06 2.58
N GLU A 126 -4.53 26.80 1.83
CA GLU A 126 -5.23 27.98 2.33
C GLU A 126 -6.16 27.63 3.50
N ALA A 127 -6.97 26.57 3.36
CA ALA A 127 -7.87 26.12 4.42
C ALA A 127 -7.13 25.68 5.70
N ARG A 128 -5.95 25.04 5.56
CA ARG A 128 -5.08 24.69 6.70
C ARG A 128 -4.57 25.93 7.43
N LEU A 129 -4.12 26.94 6.69
CA LEU A 129 -3.64 28.19 7.26
C LEU A 129 -4.76 28.94 7.99
N GLU A 130 -5.93 29.07 7.39
CA GLU A 130 -7.11 29.69 8.02
C GLU A 130 -7.53 28.96 9.31
N LYS A 131 -7.45 27.62 9.32
CA LYS A 131 -7.75 26.81 10.51
C LYS A 131 -6.75 27.06 11.64
N LEU A 132 -5.46 27.22 11.33
CA LEU A 132 -4.44 27.57 12.32
C LEU A 132 -4.63 29.00 12.85
N GLU A 133 -4.91 29.97 11.98
CA GLU A 133 -5.15 31.37 12.36
C GLU A 133 -6.38 31.53 13.27
N SER A 134 -7.41 30.71 13.06
CA SER A 134 -8.61 30.67 13.90
C SER A 134 -8.45 29.86 15.19
N GLY A 135 -7.26 29.34 15.48
CA GLY A 135 -6.94 28.59 16.70
C GLY A 135 -7.36 27.12 16.69
N GLY A 136 -7.66 26.57 15.52
CA GLY A 136 -7.94 25.15 15.31
C GLY A 136 -6.68 24.29 15.26
N VAL A 137 -6.87 22.97 15.25
CA VAL A 137 -5.78 21.99 15.11
C VAL A 137 -5.73 21.47 13.68
N VAL A 138 -4.56 21.56 13.05
CA VAL A 138 -4.21 20.87 11.80
C VAL A 138 -3.33 19.68 12.13
N TYR A 139 -3.65 18.52 11.56
CA TYR A 139 -2.82 17.34 11.66
C TYR A 139 -1.82 17.31 10.50
N GLY A 140 -0.55 17.02 10.80
CA GLY A 140 0.53 17.05 9.82
C GLY A 140 1.12 18.45 9.59
N PRO A 141 1.74 18.70 8.43
CA PRO A 141 2.38 19.97 8.15
C PRO A 141 1.33 21.09 7.94
N GLU A 142 1.74 22.33 8.22
CA GLU A 142 0.91 23.53 8.00
C GLU A 142 0.54 23.69 6.52
N GLN A 143 1.46 23.32 5.63
CA GLN A 143 1.26 23.27 4.18
C GLN A 143 1.80 21.95 3.63
N LEU A 144 1.04 21.34 2.74
CA LEU A 144 1.41 20.15 2.00
C LEU A 144 2.27 20.54 0.80
N THR A 145 3.32 19.77 0.56
CA THR A 145 4.01 19.77 -0.74
C THR A 145 3.14 19.07 -1.79
N GLN A 146 3.46 19.27 -3.07
CA GLN A 146 2.78 18.60 -4.19
C GLN A 146 2.71 17.08 -3.99
N SER A 147 3.83 16.42 -3.70
CA SER A 147 3.86 14.98 -3.47
C SER A 147 2.99 14.54 -2.29
N GLN A 148 2.96 15.32 -1.19
CA GLN A 148 2.11 15.01 -0.03
C GLN A 148 0.63 15.16 -0.35
N PHE A 149 0.26 16.23 -1.07
CA PHE A 149 -1.12 16.47 -1.46
C PHE A 149 -1.62 15.42 -2.45
N LEU A 150 -0.88 15.16 -3.53
CA LEU A 150 -1.28 14.19 -4.54
C LEU A 150 -1.41 12.78 -3.95
N SER A 151 -0.50 12.37 -3.05
CA SER A 151 -0.61 11.08 -2.37
C SER A 151 -1.84 11.01 -1.45
N TYR A 152 -2.14 12.09 -0.71
CA TYR A 152 -3.32 12.17 0.14
C TYR A 152 -4.62 12.10 -0.68
N TRP A 153 -4.71 12.92 -1.74
CA TRP A 153 -5.88 12.99 -2.61
C TRP A 153 -6.11 11.67 -3.35
N GLN A 154 -5.06 11.07 -3.92
CA GLN A 154 -5.16 9.76 -4.57
C GLN A 154 -5.65 8.68 -3.59
N SER A 155 -5.10 8.62 -2.38
CA SER A 155 -5.53 7.62 -1.39
C SER A 155 -7.02 7.79 -1.01
N ALA A 156 -7.48 9.03 -0.89
CA ALA A 156 -8.88 9.32 -0.62
C ALA A 156 -9.80 8.98 -1.81
N LEU A 157 -9.31 9.11 -3.04
CA LEU A 157 -10.04 8.76 -4.25
C LEU A 157 -10.13 7.22 -4.41
N ASP A 158 -9.02 6.52 -4.21
CA ASP A 158 -8.95 5.05 -4.24
C ASP A 158 -9.98 4.47 -3.28
N GLN A 159 -10.02 4.95 -2.03
CA GLN A 159 -11.01 4.53 -1.04
C GLN A 159 -12.45 4.80 -1.48
N GLN A 160 -12.73 5.96 -2.10
CA GLN A 160 -14.08 6.27 -2.57
C GLN A 160 -14.55 5.33 -3.69
N VAL A 161 -13.65 4.95 -4.60
CA VAL A 161 -13.96 3.99 -5.67
C VAL A 161 -14.16 2.59 -5.08
N GLU A 162 -13.30 2.16 -4.17
CA GLU A 162 -13.44 0.88 -3.46
C GLU A 162 -14.77 0.81 -2.70
N ASP A 163 -15.10 1.84 -1.92
CA ASP A 163 -16.36 1.96 -1.18
C ASP A 163 -17.56 1.92 -2.12
N TYR A 164 -17.48 2.60 -3.28
CA TYR A 164 -18.55 2.58 -4.27
C TYR A 164 -18.84 1.15 -4.74
N PHE A 165 -17.81 0.42 -5.19
CA PHE A 165 -18.02 -0.95 -5.67
C PHE A 165 -18.45 -1.89 -4.54
N TYR A 166 -17.85 -1.79 -3.35
CA TYR A 166 -18.23 -2.57 -2.18
C TYR A 166 -19.71 -2.37 -1.79
N GLN A 167 -20.18 -1.12 -1.77
CA GLN A 167 -21.55 -0.80 -1.38
C GLN A 167 -22.59 -1.20 -2.44
N ASN A 168 -22.19 -1.21 -3.71
CA ASN A 168 -23.06 -1.59 -4.83
C ASN A 168 -22.97 -3.08 -5.18
N ALA A 169 -22.03 -3.82 -4.60
CA ALA A 169 -21.94 -5.27 -4.73
C ALA A 169 -23.12 -5.94 -4.00
N GLN A 170 -23.92 -6.71 -4.73
CA GLN A 170 -25.10 -7.41 -4.22
C GLN A 170 -24.97 -8.91 -4.49
N PRO A 171 -24.31 -9.68 -3.61
CA PRO A 171 -24.18 -11.12 -3.79
C PRO A 171 -25.53 -11.82 -3.63
N GLU A 172 -25.74 -12.89 -4.40
CA GLU A 172 -26.79 -13.85 -4.08
C GLU A 172 -26.30 -14.80 -2.97
N GLU A 173 -27.23 -15.42 -2.22
CA GLU A 173 -26.90 -16.41 -1.19
C GLU A 173 -26.06 -17.57 -1.75
N ALA A 174 -26.28 -17.93 -3.03
CA ALA A 174 -25.49 -18.95 -3.72
C ALA A 174 -24.02 -18.53 -3.89
N ASP A 175 -23.76 -17.26 -4.23
CA ASP A 175 -22.39 -16.74 -4.39
C ASP A 175 -21.64 -16.79 -3.05
N LEU A 176 -22.31 -16.42 -1.96
CA LEU A 176 -21.73 -16.44 -0.61
C LEU A 176 -21.42 -17.87 -0.15
N LYS A 177 -22.29 -18.84 -0.46
CA LYS A 177 -22.06 -20.26 -0.16
C LYS A 177 -20.90 -20.83 -0.96
N ASP A 178 -20.85 -20.55 -2.26
CA ASP A 178 -19.76 -20.97 -3.11
C ASP A 178 -18.43 -20.37 -2.65
N TYR A 179 -18.42 -19.08 -2.27
CA TYR A 179 -17.24 -18.42 -1.71
C TYR A 179 -16.80 -19.06 -0.39
N TYR A 180 -17.74 -19.29 0.54
CA TYR A 180 -17.46 -19.95 1.80
C TYR A 180 -16.85 -21.34 1.59
N GLU A 181 -17.41 -22.16 0.71
CA GLU A 181 -16.90 -23.50 0.44
C GLU A 181 -15.49 -23.50 -0.17
N GLN A 182 -15.21 -22.55 -1.07
CA GLN A 182 -13.90 -22.42 -1.72
C GLN A 182 -12.81 -21.92 -0.77
N HIS A 183 -13.15 -21.04 0.18
CA HIS A 183 -12.17 -20.38 1.06
C HIS A 183 -12.15 -20.95 2.48
N ARG A 184 -13.01 -21.94 2.80
CA ARG A 184 -13.17 -22.47 4.16
C ARG A 184 -11.85 -22.86 4.83
N GLU A 185 -10.98 -23.59 4.12
CA GLU A 185 -9.71 -24.06 4.70
C GLU A 185 -8.79 -22.90 5.08
N GLU A 186 -8.74 -21.86 4.24
CA GLU A 186 -7.98 -20.65 4.51
C GLU A 186 -8.59 -19.90 5.70
N LEU A 187 -9.91 -19.69 5.68
CA LEU A 187 -10.64 -18.94 6.71
C LEU A 187 -10.58 -19.62 8.08
N ASP A 188 -10.62 -20.95 8.14
CA ASP A 188 -10.43 -21.75 9.37
C ASP A 188 -9.02 -21.61 9.95
N SER A 189 -8.02 -21.26 9.13
CA SER A 189 -6.64 -21.00 9.56
C SER A 189 -6.36 -19.52 9.84
N ARG A 190 -7.27 -18.63 9.43
CA ARG A 190 -7.10 -17.18 9.54
C ARG A 190 -7.26 -16.70 10.97
N ASN A 191 -8.24 -17.24 11.70
CA ASN A 191 -8.56 -16.78 13.04
C ASN A 191 -8.00 -17.70 14.13
N PHE A 192 -7.63 -17.11 15.27
CA PHE A 192 -7.18 -17.88 16.43
C PHE A 192 -7.47 -17.15 17.75
N THR A 193 -7.55 -17.94 18.81
CA THR A 193 -7.35 -17.50 20.18
C THR A 193 -5.96 -17.92 20.62
N ALA A 194 -5.21 -17.02 21.27
CA ALA A 194 -3.89 -17.32 21.79
C ALA A 194 -3.70 -16.73 23.17
N GLU A 195 -2.93 -17.43 24.00
CA GLU A 195 -2.35 -16.87 25.22
C GLU A 195 -0.92 -16.47 24.90
N VAL A 196 -0.54 -15.23 25.24
CA VAL A 196 0.72 -14.63 24.79
C VAL A 196 1.47 -14.00 25.96
N ASP A 197 2.74 -14.36 26.05
CA ASP A 197 3.69 -13.80 27.00
C ASP A 197 4.50 -12.70 26.32
N PHE A 198 4.60 -11.55 26.99
CA PHE A 198 5.41 -10.42 26.56
C PHE A 198 6.54 -10.20 27.57
N TYR A 199 7.76 -10.31 27.10
CA TYR A 199 8.97 -9.97 27.86
C TYR A 199 9.50 -8.64 27.37
N TYR A 200 9.73 -7.69 28.25
CA TYR A 200 10.11 -6.35 27.81
C TYR A 200 11.09 -5.66 28.76
N TRP A 201 11.96 -4.84 28.18
CA TRP A 201 12.96 -4.05 28.89
C TRP A 201 13.26 -2.73 28.17
N PRO A 202 13.84 -1.72 28.86
CA PRO A 202 14.22 -0.47 28.22
C PRO A 202 15.26 -0.70 27.12
N GLN A 203 15.02 -0.16 25.93
CA GLN A 203 15.88 -0.34 24.77
C GLN A 203 17.32 0.15 25.03
N GLU A 204 17.48 1.21 25.82
CA GLU A 204 18.78 1.75 26.23
C GLU A 204 19.63 0.77 27.05
N GLN A 205 19.01 -0.24 27.66
CA GLN A 205 19.70 -1.27 28.44
C GLN A 205 20.01 -2.51 27.60
N SER A 206 19.42 -2.62 26.40
CA SER A 206 19.52 -3.83 25.58
C SER A 206 20.96 -4.26 25.33
N THR A 207 21.17 -5.57 25.35
CA THR A 207 22.47 -6.19 25.11
C THR A 207 22.39 -7.10 23.91
N THR A 208 23.51 -7.28 23.19
CA THR A 208 23.58 -8.13 21.99
C THR A 208 23.10 -9.57 22.24
N ASP A 209 23.21 -10.05 23.48
CA ASP A 209 22.92 -11.44 23.85
C ASP A 209 21.56 -11.62 24.55
N ALA A 210 20.84 -10.53 24.87
CA ALA A 210 19.61 -10.57 25.67
C ALA A 210 18.55 -11.52 25.08
N GLN A 211 18.30 -11.42 23.78
CA GLN A 211 17.42 -12.31 23.04
C GLN A 211 17.85 -13.78 23.16
N SER A 212 19.14 -14.06 22.94
CA SER A 212 19.66 -15.42 22.95
C SER A 212 19.59 -16.04 24.35
N ILE A 213 19.79 -15.23 25.39
CA ILE A 213 19.65 -15.65 26.79
C ILE A 213 18.18 -15.93 27.11
N LEU A 214 17.25 -15.04 26.73
CA LEU A 214 15.82 -15.28 26.90
C LEU A 214 15.37 -16.57 26.20
N ALA A 215 15.82 -16.81 24.97
CA ALA A 215 15.53 -18.05 24.25
C ALA A 215 15.99 -19.30 25.03
N GLN A 216 17.18 -19.25 25.62
CA GLN A 216 17.74 -20.35 26.41
C GLN A 216 16.99 -20.57 27.72
N ILE A 217 16.55 -19.51 28.39
CA ILE A 217 15.74 -19.56 29.62
C ILE A 217 14.40 -20.25 29.33
N LEU A 218 13.72 -19.83 28.26
CA LEU A 218 12.46 -20.44 27.83
C LEU A 218 12.64 -21.91 27.45
N ALA A 219 13.71 -22.25 26.72
CA ALA A 219 14.04 -23.63 26.34
C ALA A 219 14.37 -24.53 27.55
N GLN A 220 14.77 -23.96 28.68
CA GLN A 220 14.99 -24.67 29.95
C GLN A 220 13.69 -24.84 30.77
N GLY A 221 12.58 -24.24 30.32
CA GLY A 221 11.26 -24.41 30.90
C GLY A 221 10.84 -23.31 31.89
N ALA A 222 11.68 -22.29 32.11
CA ALA A 222 11.26 -21.11 32.87
C ALA A 222 10.25 -20.30 32.03
N GLN A 223 9.18 -19.82 32.67
CA GLN A 223 8.08 -19.09 32.01
C GLN A 223 7.62 -17.90 32.86
N GLY A 224 6.82 -17.02 32.26
CA GLY A 224 6.25 -15.85 32.91
C GLY A 224 7.27 -15.00 33.69
N SER A 225 6.89 -14.60 34.91
CA SER A 225 7.74 -13.76 35.76
C SER A 225 9.05 -14.41 36.20
N GLU A 226 9.13 -15.75 36.21
CA GLU A 226 10.37 -16.46 36.56
C GLU A 226 11.43 -16.26 35.47
N ALA A 227 11.06 -16.43 34.20
CA ALA A 227 11.95 -16.20 33.08
C ALA A 227 12.45 -14.75 33.01
N ALA A 228 11.58 -13.77 33.31
CA ALA A 228 11.98 -12.36 33.37
C ALA A 228 12.97 -12.08 34.51
N ALA A 229 12.79 -12.72 35.67
CA ALA A 229 13.70 -12.59 36.80
C ALA A 229 15.07 -13.22 36.50
N GLU A 230 15.10 -14.40 35.89
CA GLU A 230 16.33 -15.07 35.47
C GLU A 230 17.07 -14.26 34.40
N LEU A 231 16.33 -13.73 33.41
CA LEU A 231 16.90 -12.85 32.39
C LEU A 231 17.56 -11.63 33.04
N SER A 232 16.86 -10.97 33.97
CA SER A 232 17.38 -9.82 34.71
C SER A 232 18.66 -10.18 35.49
N GLN A 233 18.71 -11.37 36.09
CA GLN A 233 19.90 -11.83 36.83
C GLN A 233 21.08 -12.13 35.91
N SER A 234 20.85 -12.75 34.76
CA SER A 234 21.91 -13.15 33.82
C SER A 234 22.47 -12.00 33.00
N THR A 235 21.68 -10.94 32.77
CA THR A 235 22.06 -9.82 31.88
C THR A 235 22.27 -8.50 32.60
N GLY A 236 21.70 -8.33 33.80
CA GLY A 236 21.61 -7.04 34.48
C GLY A 236 20.49 -6.12 33.95
N LEU A 237 19.67 -6.59 33.01
CA LEU A 237 18.50 -5.86 32.49
C LEU A 237 17.42 -5.70 33.56
N GLN A 238 16.61 -4.65 33.43
CA GLN A 238 15.32 -4.55 34.12
C GLN A 238 14.23 -5.20 33.27
N ALA A 239 14.27 -6.53 33.14
CA ALA A 239 13.27 -7.26 32.37
C ALA A 239 11.97 -7.40 33.16
N SER A 240 10.86 -7.16 32.46
CA SER A 240 9.49 -7.29 32.97
C SER A 240 8.69 -8.25 32.10
N TYR A 241 7.54 -8.66 32.62
CA TYR A 241 6.67 -9.66 32.02
C TYR A 241 5.20 -9.25 32.13
N ARG A 242 4.42 -9.50 31.09
CA ARG A 242 2.96 -9.53 31.14
C ARG A 242 2.40 -10.65 30.27
N HIS A 243 1.16 -11.01 30.57
CA HIS A 243 0.39 -12.04 29.90
C HIS A 243 -0.90 -11.47 29.35
N GLU A 244 -1.25 -11.82 28.13
CA GLU A 244 -2.52 -11.38 27.52
C GLU A 244 -3.13 -12.47 26.64
N ALA A 245 -4.46 -12.51 26.64
CA ALA A 245 -5.24 -13.34 25.73
C ALA A 245 -5.59 -12.53 24.49
N ILE A 246 -5.28 -13.08 23.31
CA ILE A 246 -5.60 -12.51 22.01
C ILE A 246 -6.72 -13.34 21.38
N ASN A 247 -7.74 -12.69 20.84
CA ASN A 247 -8.77 -13.33 20.03
C ASN A 247 -8.99 -12.51 18.76
N THR A 248 -8.53 -13.04 17.63
CA THR A 248 -8.52 -12.28 16.36
C THR A 248 -9.93 -11.97 15.85
N ARG A 249 -10.96 -12.72 16.23
CA ARG A 249 -12.36 -12.43 15.86
C ARG A 249 -12.98 -11.29 16.66
N LYS A 250 -12.38 -10.91 17.80
CA LYS A 250 -12.86 -9.82 18.67
C LYS A 250 -12.02 -8.55 18.58
N MET A 251 -10.91 -8.59 17.85
CA MET A 251 -10.04 -7.44 17.67
C MET A 251 -10.67 -6.45 16.69
N GLY A 252 -10.63 -5.17 17.04
CA GLY A 252 -11.04 -4.09 16.14
C GLY A 252 -9.98 -3.83 15.06
N LYS A 253 -10.42 -3.35 13.90
CA LYS A 253 -9.55 -2.99 12.77
C LYS A 253 -8.51 -1.89 13.10
N GLU A 254 -8.74 -1.11 14.17
CA GLU A 254 -7.89 0.03 14.57
C GLU A 254 -6.68 -0.34 15.44
N ASP A 255 -6.53 -1.59 15.86
CA ASP A 255 -5.47 -1.98 16.79
C ASP A 255 -4.15 -2.34 16.07
N GLN A 256 -3.56 -1.34 15.40
CA GLN A 256 -2.34 -1.50 14.61
C GLN A 256 -1.18 -2.13 15.38
N ALA A 257 -1.08 -1.86 16.69
CA ALA A 257 -0.04 -2.44 17.55
C ALA A 257 -0.20 -3.96 17.67
N TYR A 258 -1.44 -4.45 17.69
CA TYR A 258 -1.69 -5.88 17.75
C TYR A 258 -1.67 -6.57 16.38
N THR A 259 -1.82 -5.86 15.25
CA THR A 259 -1.62 -6.47 13.92
C THR A 259 -0.25 -7.14 13.82
N GLN A 260 0.82 -6.45 14.25
CA GLN A 260 2.17 -7.01 14.27
C GLN A 260 2.30 -8.18 15.25
N VAL A 261 1.66 -8.09 16.43
CA VAL A 261 1.63 -9.20 17.39
C VAL A 261 0.95 -10.43 16.79
N VAL A 262 -0.19 -10.26 16.11
CA VAL A 262 -0.94 -11.34 15.47
C VAL A 262 -0.10 -12.03 14.40
N GLU A 263 0.62 -11.27 13.57
CA GLU A 263 1.55 -11.82 12.57
C GLU A 263 2.69 -12.62 13.20
N LEU A 264 3.31 -12.09 14.26
CA LEU A 264 4.37 -12.79 14.99
C LEU A 264 3.84 -14.10 15.59
N VAL A 265 2.69 -14.05 16.28
CA VAL A 265 2.07 -15.23 16.89
C VAL A 265 1.63 -16.27 15.86
N ARG A 266 1.14 -15.84 14.68
CA ARG A 266 0.72 -16.73 13.58
C ARG A 266 1.88 -17.55 13.02
N ASN A 267 3.08 -16.98 12.98
CA ASN A 267 4.23 -17.61 12.33
C ASN A 267 5.18 -18.33 13.30
N ALA A 268 4.90 -18.29 14.60
CA ALA A 268 5.73 -18.91 15.63
C ALA A 268 5.12 -20.20 16.22
N GLU A 269 5.99 -21.05 16.75
CA GLU A 269 5.61 -22.22 17.55
C GLU A 269 5.38 -21.83 19.02
N ASP A 270 4.48 -22.54 19.69
CA ASP A 270 4.21 -22.35 21.12
C ASP A 270 5.48 -22.52 21.96
N GLY A 271 5.71 -21.57 22.85
CA GLY A 271 6.85 -21.48 23.77
C GLY A 271 8.12 -20.88 23.16
N GLN A 272 8.14 -20.53 21.87
CA GLN A 272 9.29 -19.93 21.21
C GLN A 272 9.19 -18.41 21.08
N LEU A 273 10.34 -17.74 21.00
CA LEU A 273 10.39 -16.32 20.68
C LEU A 273 9.92 -16.09 19.25
N ALA A 274 8.78 -15.42 19.09
CA ALA A 274 8.19 -15.10 17.81
C ALA A 274 8.89 -13.92 17.13
N GLY A 275 9.26 -12.89 17.91
CA GLY A 275 9.91 -11.70 17.41
C GLY A 275 9.88 -10.56 18.40
N CYS A 276 10.38 -9.41 17.95
CA CYS A 276 10.54 -8.20 18.74
C CYS A 276 9.73 -7.04 18.15
N LEU A 277 9.12 -6.25 19.03
CA LEU A 277 8.46 -4.99 18.75
C LEU A 277 9.15 -3.87 19.52
N TYR A 278 9.13 -2.66 18.97
CA TYR A 278 9.65 -1.48 19.63
C TYR A 278 8.51 -0.50 19.91
N ALA A 279 8.23 -0.26 21.18
CA ALA A 279 7.14 0.61 21.60
C ALA A 279 7.57 1.43 22.82
N GLU A 280 7.39 2.75 22.74
CA GLU A 280 7.62 3.67 23.88
C GLU A 280 9.02 3.56 24.51
N GLY A 281 10.06 3.30 23.71
CA GLY A 281 11.44 3.13 24.19
C GLY A 281 11.71 1.76 24.84
N MET A 282 10.79 0.82 24.72
CA MET A 282 10.93 -0.55 25.17
C MET A 282 11.20 -1.49 24.00
N GLU A 283 12.03 -2.49 24.25
CA GLU A 283 12.17 -3.69 23.44
C GLU A 283 11.20 -4.74 23.99
N VAL A 284 10.29 -5.23 23.16
CA VAL A 284 9.19 -6.12 23.57
C VAL A 284 9.24 -7.42 22.77
N TRP A 285 9.54 -8.53 23.43
CA TRP A 285 9.59 -9.86 22.84
C TRP A 285 8.29 -10.62 23.06
N VAL A 286 7.77 -11.19 21.99
CA VAL A 286 6.49 -11.91 21.95
C VAL A 286 6.75 -13.41 21.99
N VAL A 287 6.07 -14.12 22.88
CA VAL A 287 6.15 -15.59 23.03
C VAL A 287 4.72 -16.15 23.08
N PRO A 288 4.25 -16.85 22.04
CA PRO A 288 2.98 -17.57 22.10
C PRO A 288 3.09 -18.67 23.16
N VAL A 289 2.18 -18.71 24.12
CA VAL A 289 2.12 -19.78 25.12
C VAL A 289 1.26 -20.93 24.62
N SER A 290 0.15 -20.58 23.98
CA SER A 290 -0.71 -21.52 23.28
C SER A 290 -1.45 -20.80 22.17
N ARG A 291 -1.66 -21.49 21.05
CA ARG A 291 -2.53 -21.01 19.98
C ARG A 291 -3.54 -22.08 19.59
N GLN A 292 -4.80 -21.68 19.53
CA GLN A 292 -5.88 -22.51 19.01
C GLN A 292 -6.53 -21.78 17.83
N ASN A 293 -6.49 -22.42 16.65
CA ASN A 293 -7.22 -21.92 15.50
C ASN A 293 -8.71 -21.91 15.83
N GLU A 294 -9.36 -20.81 15.47
CA GLU A 294 -10.80 -20.63 15.58
C GLU A 294 -11.39 -20.90 14.20
N SER A 295 -12.13 -22.00 14.09
CA SER A 295 -12.88 -22.28 12.86
C SER A 295 -13.82 -21.11 12.58
N ILE A 296 -13.99 -20.79 11.29
CA ILE A 296 -14.93 -19.75 10.87
C ILE A 296 -16.37 -20.13 11.27
N GLY A 297 -16.65 -21.42 11.48
CA GLY A 297 -17.95 -21.95 11.90
C GLY A 297 -18.74 -22.49 10.72
N THR A 298 -20.05 -22.63 10.88
CA THR A 298 -20.99 -22.89 9.79
C THR A 298 -21.20 -21.64 8.93
N PHE A 299 -21.76 -21.81 7.72
CA PHE A 299 -22.09 -20.68 6.86
C PHE A 299 -23.02 -19.69 7.57
N GLU A 300 -24.06 -20.19 8.25
CA GLU A 300 -25.04 -19.37 8.96
C GLU A 300 -24.44 -18.57 10.12
N GLU A 301 -23.36 -19.07 10.75
CA GLU A 301 -22.65 -18.35 11.81
C GLU A 301 -21.70 -17.28 11.27
N ALA A 302 -21.25 -17.43 10.02
CA ALA A 302 -20.23 -16.60 9.40
C ALA A 302 -20.76 -15.72 8.25
N GLU A 303 -22.06 -15.76 7.95
CA GLU A 303 -22.65 -15.14 6.76
C GLU A 303 -22.25 -13.66 6.59
N GLU A 304 -22.32 -12.85 7.65
CA GLU A 304 -21.91 -11.44 7.63
C GLU A 304 -20.40 -11.26 7.36
N GLU A 305 -19.56 -12.11 7.95
CA GLU A 305 -18.10 -12.08 7.73
C GLU A 305 -17.77 -12.50 6.28
N ILE A 306 -18.49 -13.49 5.75
CA ILE A 306 -18.34 -13.97 4.37
C ILE A 306 -18.80 -12.91 3.38
N GLU A 307 -19.92 -12.24 3.64
CA GLU A 307 -20.40 -11.16 2.79
C GLU A 307 -19.42 -9.99 2.73
N ASP A 308 -18.84 -9.56 3.87
CA ASP A 308 -17.82 -8.49 3.92
C ASP A 308 -16.60 -8.83 3.05
N LEU A 309 -16.07 -10.05 3.20
CA LEU A 309 -14.90 -10.51 2.44
C LEU A 309 -15.20 -10.61 0.95
N TRP A 310 -16.33 -11.22 0.62
CA TRP A 310 -16.75 -11.38 -0.77
C TRP A 310 -16.90 -10.03 -1.46
N ARG A 311 -17.57 -9.06 -0.82
CA ARG A 311 -17.75 -7.71 -1.38
C ARG A 311 -16.42 -6.98 -1.54
N THR A 312 -15.50 -7.17 -0.61
CA THR A 312 -14.14 -6.59 -0.69
C THR A 312 -13.38 -7.12 -1.89
N GLU A 313 -13.36 -8.45 -2.06
CA GLU A 313 -12.69 -9.08 -3.19
C GLU A 313 -13.38 -8.76 -4.53
N GLU A 314 -14.70 -8.73 -4.55
CA GLU A 314 -15.46 -8.38 -5.75
C GLU A 314 -15.23 -6.93 -6.17
N ALA A 315 -15.17 -6.00 -5.22
CA ALA A 315 -14.82 -4.61 -5.50
C ALA A 315 -13.42 -4.51 -6.14
N ALA A 316 -12.42 -5.17 -5.54
CA ALA A 316 -11.07 -5.22 -6.09
C ALA A 316 -11.03 -5.85 -7.49
N ARG A 317 -11.80 -6.92 -7.72
CA ARG A 317 -11.90 -7.60 -9.02
C ARG A 317 -12.50 -6.69 -10.08
N LEU A 318 -13.58 -5.97 -9.76
CA LEU A 318 -14.24 -5.03 -10.67
C LEU A 318 -13.33 -3.85 -11.03
N ILE A 319 -12.55 -3.35 -10.07
CA ILE A 319 -11.54 -2.32 -10.32
C ILE A 319 -10.43 -2.84 -11.25
N ASP A 320 -9.86 -4.03 -10.99
CA ASP A 320 -8.85 -4.64 -11.88
C ASP A 320 -9.40 -4.90 -13.29
N GLU A 321 -10.66 -5.33 -13.40
CA GLU A 321 -11.36 -5.48 -14.69
C GLU A 321 -11.42 -4.14 -15.44
N ARG A 322 -11.90 -3.09 -14.77
CA ARG A 322 -11.99 -1.73 -15.34
C ARG A 322 -10.62 -1.21 -15.78
N LEU A 323 -9.61 -1.28 -14.91
CA LEU A 323 -8.25 -0.86 -15.23
C LEU A 323 -7.67 -1.64 -16.42
N SER A 324 -8.02 -2.93 -16.56
CA SER A 324 -7.56 -3.76 -17.67
C SER A 324 -8.21 -3.42 -19.02
N ASP A 325 -9.39 -2.79 -18.98
CA ASP A 325 -10.15 -2.37 -20.15
C ASP A 325 -9.79 -0.95 -20.63
N ILE A 326 -9.11 -0.14 -19.81
CA ILE A 326 -8.66 1.20 -20.18
C ILE A 326 -7.72 1.15 -21.38
N GLU A 327 -8.03 1.93 -22.41
CA GLU A 327 -7.18 2.12 -23.59
C GLU A 327 -6.16 3.24 -23.34
N ILE A 328 -4.87 2.91 -23.47
CA ILE A 328 -3.79 3.88 -23.42
C ILE A 328 -3.36 4.24 -24.84
N THR A 329 -3.49 5.51 -25.20
CA THR A 329 -2.98 6.07 -26.46
C THR A 329 -1.83 7.03 -26.17
N THR A 330 -0.63 6.71 -26.63
CA THR A 330 0.55 7.59 -26.49
C THR A 330 0.63 8.62 -27.63
N THR A 331 1.32 9.73 -27.38
CA THR A 331 1.52 10.80 -28.36
C THR A 331 2.96 10.88 -28.88
N ASP A 332 3.21 11.73 -29.88
CA ASP A 332 4.58 12.06 -30.33
C ASP A 332 5.46 12.68 -29.23
N VAL A 333 4.87 13.18 -28.13
CA VAL A 333 5.62 13.67 -26.97
C VAL A 333 6.22 12.49 -26.22
N TYR A 334 5.42 11.43 -25.99
CA TYR A 334 5.88 10.19 -25.36
C TYR A 334 7.11 9.62 -26.07
N ASP A 335 7.05 9.49 -27.40
CA ASP A 335 8.14 8.89 -28.19
C ASP A 335 9.46 9.66 -28.12
N ARG A 336 9.39 10.96 -27.78
CA ARG A 336 10.56 11.85 -27.70
C ARG A 336 10.98 12.18 -26.27
N LEU A 337 10.37 11.57 -25.26
CA LEU A 337 10.71 11.79 -23.86
C LEU A 337 12.20 11.53 -23.60
N THR A 338 12.83 12.48 -22.93
CA THR A 338 14.19 12.35 -22.40
C THR A 338 14.18 12.40 -20.88
N ILE A 339 15.27 11.95 -20.27
CA ILE A 339 15.38 11.98 -18.81
C ILE A 339 15.34 13.42 -18.27
N ASP A 340 15.86 14.39 -19.01
CA ASP A 340 15.89 15.79 -18.59
C ASP A 340 14.51 16.42 -18.53
N GLN A 341 13.53 15.90 -19.28
CA GLN A 341 12.14 16.33 -19.22
C GLN A 341 11.37 15.70 -18.05
N LEU A 342 11.81 14.54 -17.58
CA LEU A 342 11.18 13.79 -16.48
C LEU A 342 11.84 14.06 -15.11
N ARG A 343 12.97 14.78 -15.10
CA ARG A 343 13.61 15.29 -13.88
C ARG A 343 13.01 16.67 -13.56
N PRO A 344 12.37 16.84 -12.39
CA PRO A 344 11.88 18.14 -11.94
C PRO A 344 13.02 19.12 -11.63
#